data_AF-A0A7V1JKH4-F1
#
_entry.id   AF-A0A7V1JKH4-F1
#
_cell.length_a   1.000
_cell.length_b   1.000
_cell.length_c   1.000
_cell.angle_alpha   90.00
_cell.angle_beta   90.00
_cell.angle_gamma   90.00
#
_symmetry.space_group_name_H-M   'P 1'
#
loop_
_entity.id
_entity.type
_entity.pdbx_description
1 polymer ?
#
loop_
_entity_poly.entity_id
_entity_poly.type
_entity_poly.pdbx_seq_one_letter_code
_entity_poly.pdbx_strand_id
1 'polypeptide(L)'
;HVPILVGIILLKSAGMARFMNSNVAGVNVPDGLIEEIGGVPRPDRPAKAVQIAARLIREMKGMCQGVHIMTLGWERYVPQLLEEAGLEQRTRAVD
;
A
#
# COMPACT_ATOMS: atom_id res chain seq x y z
N HIS A 1 -12.32 17.09 -16.78
CA HIS A 1 -12.28 15.86 -15.97
C HIS A 1 -11.54 16.14 -14.68
N VAL A 2 -12.00 15.61 -13.55
CA VAL A 2 -11.33 15.75 -12.24
C VAL A 2 -10.43 14.52 -12.02
N PRO A 3 -9.13 14.66 -11.70
CA PRO A 3 -8.26 13.53 -11.38
C PRO A 3 -8.72 12.81 -10.11
N ILE A 4 -8.65 11.48 -10.13
CA ILE A 4 -8.90 10.59 -8.99
C ILE A 4 -7.60 9.91 -8.61
N LEU A 5 -7.29 9.92 -7.31
CA LEU A 5 -6.14 9.23 -6.75
C LEU A 5 -6.62 8.02 -5.94
N VAL A 6 -5.99 6.87 -6.12
CA VAL A 6 -6.21 5.74 -5.20
C VAL A 6 -5.45 6.00 -3.90
N GLY A 7 -6.15 5.93 -2.77
CA GLY A 7 -5.53 5.99 -1.44
C GLY A 7 -4.97 4.62 -1.04
N ILE A 8 -3.68 4.57 -0.68
CA ILE A 8 -3.00 3.33 -0.27
C ILE A 8 -2.43 3.47 1.14
N ILE A 9 -2.87 2.61 2.05
CA ILE A 9 -2.31 2.45 3.40
C ILE A 9 -1.43 1.19 3.41
N LEU A 10 -0.23 1.28 3.98
CA LEU A 10 0.61 0.10 4.22
C LEU A 10 0.02 -0.70 5.39
N LEU A 11 -0.57 -1.86 5.10
CA LEU A 11 -1.19 -2.71 6.11
C LEU A 11 -0.13 -3.45 6.93
N LYS A 12 0.07 -3.03 8.19
CA LYS A 12 1.21 -3.49 9.01
C LYS A 12 1.00 -4.85 9.68
N SER A 13 -0.26 -5.25 9.88
CA SER A 13 -0.60 -6.49 10.57
C SER A 13 -2.08 -6.85 10.41
N ALA A 14 -2.41 -8.11 10.68
CA ALA A 14 -3.79 -8.57 10.78
C ALA A 14 -4.57 -7.86 11.90
N GLY A 15 -3.89 -7.47 12.99
CA GLY A 15 -4.50 -6.70 14.08
C GLY A 15 -4.93 -5.31 13.62
N MET A 16 -4.08 -4.62 12.86
CA MET A 16 -4.41 -3.34 12.24
C MET A 16 -5.60 -3.49 11.28
N ALA A 17 -5.62 -4.54 10.45
CA ALA A 17 -6.73 -4.79 9.52
C ALA A 17 -8.07 -4.97 10.24
N ARG A 18 -8.11 -5.81 11.27
CA ARG A 18 -9.31 -6.02 12.10
C ARG A 18 -9.74 -4.76 12.84
N PHE A 19 -8.78 -3.97 13.32
CA PHE A 19 -9.06 -2.67 13.92
C PHE A 19 -9.73 -1.73 12.90
N MET A 20 -9.20 -1.65 11.67
CA MET A 20 -9.78 -0.83 10.60
C MET A 20 -11.22 -1.24 10.29
N ASN A 21 -11.49 -2.55 10.14
CA ASN A 21 -12.85 -3.06 9.91
C ASN A 21 -13.84 -2.71 11.04
N SER A 22 -13.36 -2.67 12.29
CA SER A 22 -14.22 -2.46 13.45
C SER A 22 -14.43 -0.99 13.81
N ASN A 23 -13.49 -0.11 13.44
CA ASN A 23 -13.43 1.25 13.98
C ASN A 23 -13.38 2.35 12.91
N VAL A 24 -13.17 2.03 11.64
CA VAL A 24 -13.10 3.04 10.57
C VAL A 24 -14.33 2.91 9.69
N ALA A 25 -15.23 3.89 9.79
CA ALA A 25 -16.47 3.91 9.02
C ALA A 25 -16.20 3.88 7.51
N GLY A 26 -16.91 2.99 6.80
CA GLY A 26 -16.77 2.82 5.36
C GLY A 26 -15.53 2.05 4.91
N VAL A 27 -14.71 1.52 5.83
CA VAL A 27 -13.56 0.66 5.50
C VAL A 27 -13.93 -0.81 5.66
N ASN A 28 -13.56 -1.61 4.66
CA ASN A 28 -13.58 -3.06 4.70
C ASN A 28 -12.27 -3.60 4.13
N VAL A 29 -11.51 -4.32 4.96
CA VAL A 29 -10.33 -5.09 4.58
C VAL A 29 -10.78 -6.55 4.42
N PRO A 30 -10.70 -7.12 3.20
CA PRO A 30 -11.06 -8.51 2.94
C PRO A 30 -10.23 -9.51 3.74
N ASP A 31 -10.85 -10.62 4.18
CA ASP A 31 -10.20 -11.66 5.00
C ASP A 31 -8.91 -12.20 4.38
N GLY A 32 -8.88 -12.39 3.05
CA GLY A 32 -7.67 -12.84 2.35
C GLY A 32 -6.45 -11.92 2.56
N LEU A 33 -6.66 -10.60 2.63
CA LEU A 33 -5.58 -9.66 2.94
C LEU A 33 -5.18 -9.70 4.42
N ILE A 34 -6.13 -9.96 5.33
CA ILE A 34 -5.89 -10.13 6.77
C ILE A 34 -5.04 -11.38 7.01
N GLU A 35 -5.38 -12.48 6.35
CA GLU A 35 -4.65 -13.74 6.38
C GLU A 35 -3.27 -13.60 5.76
N GLU A 36 -3.15 -12.95 4.60
CA GLU A 36 -1.87 -12.79 3.90
C GLU A 36 -0.82 -12.05 4.76
N ILE A 37 -1.19 -10.93 5.40
CA ILE A 37 -0.28 -10.20 6.30
C ILE A 37 -0.13 -10.88 7.67
N GLY A 38 -1.15 -11.63 8.10
CA GLY A 38 -1.16 -12.34 9.38
C GLY A 38 -0.34 -13.62 9.38
N GLY A 39 -0.26 -14.28 8.22
CA GLY A 39 0.39 -15.57 8.00
C GLY A 39 1.91 -15.51 7.90
N VAL A 40 2.49 -14.31 7.78
CA VAL A 40 3.96 -14.15 7.81
C VAL A 40 4.47 -13.83 9.23
N PRO A 41 5.68 -14.32 9.60
CA PRO A 41 6.36 -13.93 10.83
C PRO A 41 6.45 -12.42 11.00
N ARG A 42 6.45 -11.94 12.25
CA ARG A 42 6.53 -10.49 12.54
C ARG A 42 7.71 -9.77 11.83
N PRO A 43 8.92 -10.34 11.76
CA PRO A 43 10.04 -9.71 11.04
C PRO A 43 9.81 -9.51 9.54
N ASP A 44 8.96 -10.34 8.93
CA ASP A 44 8.73 -10.35 7.47
C ASP A 44 7.55 -9.47 7.04
N ARG A 45 6.73 -9.02 8.00
CA ARG A 45 5.56 -8.16 7.75
C ARG A 45 5.87 -6.88 6.99
N PRO A 46 6.99 -6.16 7.24
CA PRO A 46 7.30 -4.98 6.46
C PRO A 46 7.44 -5.28 4.97
N ALA A 47 8.20 -6.31 4.60
CA ALA A 47 8.36 -6.71 3.21
C ALA A 47 7.02 -7.15 2.60
N LYS A 48 6.22 -7.93 3.35
CA LYS A 48 4.89 -8.35 2.90
C LYS A 48 3.93 -7.17 2.69
N ALA A 49 3.94 -6.19 3.58
CA ALA A 49 3.10 -5.00 3.47
C ALA A 49 3.46 -4.15 2.24
N VAL A 50 4.76 -4.00 1.95
CA VAL A 50 5.24 -3.35 0.72
C VAL A 50 4.76 -4.12 -0.51
N GLN A 51 4.94 -5.44 -0.52
CA GLN A 51 4.50 -6.30 -1.63
C GLN A 51 3.00 -6.17 -1.92
N ILE A 52 2.16 -6.21 -0.87
CA ILE A 52 0.71 -6.04 -0.97
C ILE A 52 0.38 -4.66 -1.56
N ALA A 53 0.95 -3.59 -0.99
CA ALA A 53 0.69 -2.23 -1.45
C ALA A 53 1.13 -2.01 -2.90
N ALA A 54 2.31 -2.50 -3.29
CA ALA A 54 2.82 -2.41 -4.64
C ALA A 54 1.92 -3.15 -5.64
N ARG A 55 1.44 -4.35 -5.27
CA ARG A 55 0.49 -5.13 -6.08
C ARG A 55 -0.81 -4.36 -6.32
N LEU A 56 -1.41 -3.81 -5.28
CA LEU A 56 -2.63 -3.00 -5.39
C LEU A 56 -2.40 -1.76 -6.26
N ILE A 57 -1.28 -1.05 -6.12
CA ILE A 57 -0.95 0.10 -6.98
C ILE A 57 -0.92 -0.29 -8.45
N ARG A 58 -0.25 -1.42 -8.79
CA ARG A 58 -0.16 -1.89 -10.18
C ARG A 58 -1.53 -2.27 -10.74
N GLU A 59 -2.37 -2.95 -9.95
CA GLU A 59 -3.73 -3.33 -10.35
C GLU A 59 -4.64 -2.11 -10.60
N MET A 60 -4.42 -1.01 -9.87
CA MET A 60 -5.23 0.20 -9.98
C MET A 60 -4.80 1.17 -11.08
N LYS A 61 -3.65 0.94 -11.74
CA LYS A 61 -3.05 1.87 -12.72
C LYS A 61 -3.97 2.26 -13.88
N GLY A 62 -4.90 1.40 -14.28
CA GLY A 62 -5.88 1.68 -15.35
C GLY A 62 -7.13 2.45 -14.88
N MET A 63 -7.34 2.60 -13.58
CA MET A 63 -8.57 3.14 -12.98
C MET A 63 -8.41 4.54 -12.39
N CYS A 64 -7.18 4.94 -12.04
CA CYS A 64 -6.87 6.22 -11.40
C CYS A 64 -5.65 6.90 -12.03
N GLN A 65 -5.55 8.22 -11.91
CA GLN A 65 -4.47 9.01 -12.49
C GLN A 65 -3.22 9.07 -11.58
N GLY A 66 -3.33 8.58 -10.34
CA GLY A 66 -2.20 8.54 -9.41
C GLY A 66 -2.55 7.86 -8.09
N VAL A 67 -1.59 7.87 -7.17
CA VAL A 67 -1.69 7.25 -5.85
C VAL A 67 -1.40 8.27 -4.75
N HIS A 68 -2.20 8.23 -3.68
CA HIS A 68 -1.92 8.92 -2.43
C HIS A 68 -1.48 7.89 -1.38
N ILE A 69 -0.19 7.91 -0.99
CA ILE A 69 0.38 6.95 -0.05
C ILE A 69 0.29 7.49 1.38
N MET A 70 -0.42 6.76 2.25
CA MET A 70 -0.56 7.05 3.67
C MET A 70 0.34 6.10 4.47
N THR A 71 1.49 6.61 4.89
CA THR A 71 2.58 5.81 5.50
C THR A 71 2.34 5.47 6.96
N LEU A 72 1.64 6.32 7.72
CA LEU A 72 1.41 6.14 9.16
C LEU A 72 2.73 5.88 9.94
N GLY A 73 3.82 6.60 9.66
CA GLY A 73 5.12 6.41 10.32
C GLY A 73 6.02 5.34 9.70
N TRP A 74 5.71 4.86 8.50
CA TRP A 74 6.48 3.87 7.73
C TRP A 74 7.15 4.48 6.48
N GLU A 75 7.53 5.75 6.55
CA GLU A 75 8.07 6.54 5.43
C GLU A 75 9.32 5.90 4.81
N ARG A 76 10.16 5.23 5.62
CA ARG A 76 11.36 4.54 5.16
C ARG A 76 11.10 3.44 4.11
N TYR A 77 9.88 2.92 4.02
CA TYR A 77 9.51 1.90 3.04
C TYR A 77 8.96 2.48 1.73
N VAL A 78 8.74 3.81 1.65
CA VAL A 78 8.21 4.46 0.44
C VAL A 78 9.14 4.26 -0.76
N PRO A 79 10.48 4.42 -0.68
CA PRO A 79 11.34 4.18 -1.82
C PRO A 79 11.19 2.76 -2.40
N GLN A 80 11.22 1.74 -1.53
CA GLN A 80 11.03 0.34 -1.94
C GLN A 80 9.64 0.10 -2.53
N LEU A 81 8.59 0.69 -1.95
CA LEU A 81 7.23 0.60 -2.49
C LEU A 81 7.13 1.19 -3.90
N LEU A 82 7.75 2.35 -4.15
CA LEU A 82 7.74 2.98 -5.46
C LEU A 82 8.46 2.12 -6.49
N GLU A 83 9.63 1.56 -6.15
CA GLU A 83 10.37 0.64 -7.00
C GLU A 83 9.56 -0.63 -7.32
N GLU A 84 9.02 -1.31 -6.30
CA GLU A 84 8.22 -2.51 -6.51
C GLU A 84 6.94 -2.21 -7.31
N ALA A 85 6.37 -1.01 -7.18
CA ALA A 85 5.20 -0.57 -7.92
C ALA A 85 5.51 -0.17 -9.38
N GLY A 86 6.78 -0.08 -9.78
CA GLY A 86 7.18 0.44 -11.10
C GLY A 86 6.91 1.94 -11.24
N LEU A 87 7.02 2.69 -10.14
CA LEU A 87 6.80 4.13 -10.03
C LEU A 87 8.08 4.88 -9.66
N GLU A 88 9.24 4.22 -9.69
CA GLU A 88 10.52 4.84 -9.47
C GLU A 88 10.76 5.99 -10.47
N GLN A 89 11.11 7.15 -9.94
CA GLN A 89 11.53 8.28 -10.76
C GLN A 89 12.93 7.95 -11.30
N ARG A 90 13.07 7.77 -12.62
CA ARG A 90 14.36 8.03 -13.25
C ARG A 90 14.58 9.53 -13.08
N THR A 91 15.65 9.93 -12.41
CA THR A 91 16.12 11.32 -12.48
C THR A 91 16.14 11.70 -13.95
N ARG A 92 15.24 12.58 -14.39
CA ARG A 92 15.42 13.24 -15.68
C ARG A 92 16.69 14.04 -15.50
N ALA A 93 17.76 13.66 -16.20
CA ALA A 93 18.82 14.60 -16.46
C ALA A 93 18.14 15.86 -17.00
N VAL A 94 18.38 16.98 -16.34
CA VAL A 94 18.02 18.27 -16.90
C VAL A 94 19.07 18.50 -17.98
N ASP A 95 18.74 18.11 -19.20
CA ASP A 95 19.44 18.58 -20.40
C ASP A 95 19.06 20.03 -20.68
#